data_AF-A0A743P5Z7-F1
#
_entry.id   AF-A0A743P5Z7-F1
#
_cell.length_a   1.000
_cell.length_b   1.000
_cell.length_c   1.000
_cell.angle_alpha   90.00
_cell.angle_beta   90.00
_cell.angle_gamma   90.00
#
_symmetry.space_group_name_H-M   'P 1'
#
loop_
_entity.id
_entity.type
_entity.pdbx_description
1 polymer ?
#
loop_
_entity_poly.entity_id
_entity_poly.type
_entity_poly.pdbx_seq_one_letter_code
_entity_poly.pdbx_strand_id
1 'polypeptide(L)'
;MNGVALHGIRLFPWLKSRSFLPKLPPPGSELPDAELILFCSSGEVEVLQQPWVVEWMAREARRGTPPRRAFVSMACASWYAAVLEFMRSDCRSAEIWVIEACADFIQERLDCAGLGCGGEGLLANGGVACISLRKGDARESDVRLDDCALFSKPAGLRGTELLIKRYVQWLLAHQCGDERADWVSFAIETHWSRQLQAGLALWGKDAMRTLVSQPSLEQGKDHYMALKPLHELAAHLQRPLVRPVILTTLAAGGRIGCAIFRACGDDAVKAAPAGDILPIRLPPVALPSGTPPRYCEREYRYRDNEYFLTELDESGPALLMHS
;
A
#
# COMPACT_ATOMS: atom_id res chain seq x y z
N MET A 1 18.34 15.10 2.90
CA MET A 1 16.96 14.71 2.53
C MET A 1 16.14 14.77 3.78
N ASN A 2 14.98 15.41 3.71
CA ASN A 2 14.07 15.57 4.84
C ASN A 2 13.29 14.28 5.01
N GLY A 3 13.48 13.54 6.10
CA GLY A 3 12.78 12.26 6.35
C GLY A 3 11.26 12.43 6.34
N VAL A 4 10.55 11.33 6.08
CA VAL A 4 9.08 11.30 6.12
C VAL A 4 8.64 10.84 7.50
N ALA A 5 8.05 11.73 8.29
CA ALA A 5 7.46 11.41 9.59
C ALA A 5 6.06 10.82 9.42
N LEU A 6 5.77 9.79 10.20
CA LEU A 6 4.43 9.29 10.44
C LEU A 6 3.75 10.17 11.49
N HIS A 7 2.69 10.86 11.09
CA HIS A 7 1.93 11.73 11.98
C HIS A 7 0.75 11.01 12.65
N GLY A 8 0.14 10.05 11.96
CA GLY A 8 -0.99 9.31 12.50
C GLY A 8 -1.41 8.15 11.62
N ILE A 9 -2.04 7.16 12.24
CA ILE A 9 -2.68 6.03 11.58
C ILE A 9 -4.03 5.78 12.23
N ARG A 10 -5.06 5.60 11.40
CA ARG A 10 -6.41 5.34 11.85
C ARG A 10 -7.03 4.21 11.05
N LEU A 11 -7.47 3.18 11.76
CA LEU A 11 -8.21 2.06 11.19
C LEU A 11 -9.70 2.25 11.49
N PHE A 12 -10.53 2.20 10.46
CA PHE A 12 -11.98 2.28 10.60
C PHE A 12 -12.55 0.86 10.43
N PRO A 13 -12.98 0.22 11.52
CA PRO A 13 -13.44 -1.17 11.46
C PRO A 13 -14.69 -1.27 10.59
N TRP A 14 -14.66 -2.19 9.62
CA TRP A 14 -15.85 -2.59 8.88
C TRP A 14 -16.52 -3.73 9.63
N LEU A 15 -17.77 -3.54 10.06
CA LEU A 15 -18.54 -4.62 10.63
C LEU A 15 -18.89 -5.61 9.50
N LYS A 16 -18.67 -6.91 9.72
CA LYS A 16 -18.99 -7.98 8.74
C LYS A 16 -20.45 -7.94 8.24
N SER A 17 -21.36 -7.24 8.95
CA SER A 17 -22.69 -6.94 8.45
C SER A 17 -22.63 -5.87 7.35
N ARG A 18 -22.98 -6.27 6.12
CA ARG A 18 -22.99 -5.50 4.86
C ARG A 18 -23.79 -4.18 4.85
N SER A 19 -24.27 -3.70 5.99
CA SER A 19 -25.20 -2.58 6.12
C SER A 19 -24.67 -1.37 6.90
N PHE A 20 -23.48 -1.44 7.53
CA PHE A 20 -22.95 -0.32 8.28
C PHE A 20 -21.84 0.39 7.52
N LEU A 21 -22.14 1.59 7.02
CA LEU A 21 -21.11 2.55 6.62
C LEU A 21 -20.42 3.05 7.89
N PRO A 22 -19.09 2.88 8.05
CA PRO A 22 -18.39 3.52 9.14
C PRO A 22 -18.66 5.03 9.05
N LYS A 23 -18.88 5.68 10.20
CA LYS A 23 -18.86 7.15 10.29
C LYS A 23 -17.44 7.61 10.01
N LEU A 24 -17.09 7.70 8.73
CA LEU A 24 -15.81 8.20 8.29
C LEU A 24 -15.81 9.73 8.41
N PRO A 25 -14.72 10.30 8.95
CA PRO A 25 -14.57 11.74 8.96
C PRO A 25 -14.30 12.22 7.51
N PRO A 26 -14.58 13.49 7.17
CA PRO A 26 -14.36 14.00 5.83
C PRO A 26 -12.88 13.82 5.40
N PRO A 27 -12.58 13.51 4.14
CA PRO A 27 -11.20 13.55 3.66
C PRO A 27 -10.58 14.93 3.92
N GLY A 28 -9.34 14.96 4.42
CA GLY A 28 -8.70 16.20 4.83
C GLY A 28 -8.99 16.61 6.28
N SER A 29 -9.55 15.76 7.12
CA SER A 29 -9.79 16.07 8.53
C SER A 29 -8.78 15.44 9.49
N GLU A 30 -8.06 14.39 9.07
CA GLU A 30 -7.05 13.71 9.89
C GLU A 30 -5.73 14.51 9.93
N LEU A 31 -5.49 15.34 8.92
CA LEU A 31 -4.37 16.26 8.79
C LEU A 31 -4.86 17.57 8.13
N PRO A 32 -5.38 18.54 8.91
CA PRO A 32 -6.08 19.73 8.40
C PRO A 32 -5.31 20.60 7.39
N ASP A 33 -3.98 20.53 7.41
CA ASP A 33 -3.04 21.23 6.53
C ASP A 33 -2.39 20.28 5.49
N ALA A 34 -2.99 19.12 5.23
CA ALA A 34 -2.55 18.24 4.14
C ALA A 34 -2.56 19.00 2.81
N GLU A 35 -1.45 18.99 2.08
CA GLU A 35 -1.36 19.54 0.72
C GLU A 35 -1.85 18.54 -0.33
N LEU A 36 -1.81 17.24 0.01
CA LEU A 36 -2.18 16.12 -0.85
C LEU A 36 -3.11 15.15 -0.12
N ILE A 37 -4.16 14.69 -0.80
CA ILE A 37 -4.98 13.55 -0.38
C ILE A 37 -4.85 12.47 -1.45
N LEU A 38 -4.31 11.33 -1.07
CA LEU A 38 -4.23 10.14 -1.93
C LEU A 38 -5.28 9.13 -1.51
N PHE A 39 -6.04 8.65 -2.47
CA PHE A 39 -6.95 7.52 -2.29
C PHE A 39 -6.35 6.31 -2.98
N CYS A 40 -6.52 5.12 -2.41
CA CYS A 40 -6.01 3.91 -3.02
C CYS A 40 -6.84 2.68 -2.61
N SER A 41 -6.85 1.68 -3.48
CA SER A 41 -7.60 0.43 -3.28
C SER A 41 -7.01 -0.69 -4.12
N SER A 42 -7.16 -1.93 -3.67
CA SER A 42 -6.92 -3.11 -4.52
C SER A 42 -7.96 -3.27 -5.64
N GLY A 43 -9.13 -2.65 -5.47
CA GLY A 43 -10.22 -2.63 -6.45
C GLY A 43 -10.11 -1.56 -7.55
N GLU A 44 -8.95 -0.90 -7.67
CA GLU A 44 -8.68 0.20 -8.61
C GLU A 44 -9.64 1.40 -8.47
N VAL A 45 -9.64 2.31 -9.43
CA VAL A 45 -10.33 3.62 -9.35
C VAL A 45 -11.84 3.46 -9.28
N GLU A 46 -12.36 2.33 -9.72
CA GLU A 46 -13.78 1.98 -9.73
C GLU A 46 -14.37 1.85 -8.32
N VAL A 47 -13.54 1.67 -7.28
CA VAL A 47 -14.03 1.79 -5.88
C VAL A 47 -14.66 3.16 -5.62
N LEU A 48 -14.20 4.21 -6.33
CA LEU A 48 -14.73 5.57 -6.22
C LEU A 48 -16.12 5.73 -6.82
N GLN A 49 -16.66 4.73 -7.53
CA GLN A 49 -18.01 4.76 -8.09
C GLN A 49 -19.06 4.22 -7.11
N GLN A 50 -18.62 3.60 -6.01
CA GLN A 50 -19.54 3.10 -5.00
C GLN A 50 -20.29 4.30 -4.39
N PRO A 51 -21.65 4.29 -4.34
CA PRO A 51 -22.43 5.47 -3.98
C PRO A 51 -22.04 6.11 -2.66
N TRP A 52 -21.71 5.29 -1.66
CA TRP A 52 -21.30 5.78 -0.35
C TRP A 52 -19.89 6.40 -0.35
N VAL A 53 -18.97 5.93 -1.21
CA VAL A 53 -17.63 6.54 -1.37
C VAL A 53 -17.79 7.93 -1.95
N VAL A 54 -18.66 8.06 -2.95
CA VAL A 54 -18.95 9.32 -3.63
C VAL A 54 -19.54 10.32 -2.63
N GLU A 55 -20.55 9.89 -1.86
CA GLU A 55 -21.15 10.71 -0.81
C GLU A 55 -20.13 11.12 0.25
N TRP A 56 -19.26 10.20 0.66
CA TRP A 56 -18.21 10.48 1.65
C TRP A 56 -17.15 11.46 1.13
N MET A 57 -16.69 11.28 -0.12
CA MET A 57 -15.69 12.15 -0.75
C MET A 57 -16.20 13.56 -1.06
N ALA A 58 -17.51 13.71 -1.23
CA ALA A 58 -18.17 15.00 -1.38
C ALA A 58 -18.22 15.79 -0.05
N ARG A 59 -17.94 15.15 1.10
CA ARG A 59 -17.83 15.86 2.38
C ARG A 59 -16.53 16.64 2.41
N GLU A 60 -16.64 17.95 2.57
CA GLU A 60 -15.46 18.81 2.66
C GLU A 60 -15.07 19.09 4.11
N ALA A 61 -13.78 18.90 4.42
CA ALA A 61 -13.18 19.60 5.54
C ALA A 61 -13.04 21.08 5.14
N ARG A 62 -13.59 22.00 5.95
CA ARG A 62 -13.49 23.46 5.69
C ARG A 62 -12.02 23.87 5.62
N ARG A 63 -11.57 24.34 4.46
CA ARG A 63 -10.17 24.74 4.20
C ARG A 63 -10.13 26.02 3.35
N GLY A 64 -9.04 26.78 3.48
CA GLY A 64 -8.81 27.96 2.64
C GLY A 64 -8.39 27.60 1.21
N THR A 65 -7.44 26.67 1.06
CA THR A 65 -7.01 26.14 -0.23
C THR A 65 -7.30 24.64 -0.29
N PRO A 66 -7.98 24.14 -1.33
CA PRO A 66 -8.26 22.71 -1.44
C PRO A 66 -6.97 21.92 -1.67
N PRO A 67 -6.78 20.77 -1.00
CA PRO A 67 -5.63 19.91 -1.26
C PRO A 67 -5.73 19.29 -2.65
N ARG A 68 -4.57 18.98 -3.24
CA ARG A 68 -4.52 18.15 -4.45
C ARG A 68 -5.08 16.76 -4.11
N ARG A 69 -5.83 16.16 -5.04
CA ARG A 69 -6.42 14.84 -4.87
C ARG A 69 -6.00 13.92 -6.00
N ALA A 70 -5.65 12.68 -5.66
CA ALA A 70 -5.38 11.66 -6.66
C ALA A 70 -5.79 10.28 -6.15
N PHE A 71 -6.09 9.39 -7.09
CA PHE A 71 -6.24 7.98 -6.86
C PHE A 71 -5.00 7.24 -7.35
N VAL A 72 -4.49 6.33 -6.53
CA VAL A 72 -3.32 5.50 -6.83
C VAL A 72 -3.71 4.03 -6.73
N SER A 73 -3.33 3.23 -7.73
CA SER A 73 -3.59 1.79 -7.70
C SER A 73 -2.39 0.95 -8.11
N MET A 74 -2.24 -0.16 -7.38
CA MET A 74 -1.30 -1.23 -7.62
C MET A 74 -1.71 -2.53 -6.90
N ALA A 75 -2.95 -2.98 -7.13
CA ALA A 75 -3.54 -4.16 -6.46
C ALA A 75 -3.36 -4.10 -4.93
N CYS A 76 -2.97 -5.20 -4.28
CA CYS A 76 -2.75 -5.23 -2.83
C CYS A 76 -1.54 -4.39 -2.38
N ALA A 77 -0.74 -3.87 -3.32
CA ALA A 77 0.37 -2.97 -3.05
C ALA A 77 0.00 -1.49 -3.26
N SER A 78 -1.28 -1.16 -3.48
CA SER A 78 -1.78 0.21 -3.68
C SER A 78 -1.36 1.20 -2.59
N TRP A 79 -1.25 0.76 -1.34
CA TRP A 79 -0.75 1.62 -0.26
C TRP A 79 0.72 2.03 -0.46
N TYR A 80 1.60 1.09 -0.81
CA TYR A 80 3.01 1.38 -1.09
C TYR A 80 3.15 2.32 -2.29
N ALA A 81 2.33 2.12 -3.32
CA ALA A 81 2.26 3.02 -4.47
C ALA A 81 1.85 4.45 -4.06
N ALA A 82 0.86 4.61 -3.17
CA ALA A 82 0.47 5.91 -2.66
C ALA A 82 1.58 6.56 -1.83
N VAL A 83 2.30 5.77 -1.03
CA VAL A 83 3.49 6.26 -0.30
C VAL A 83 4.58 6.73 -1.29
N LEU A 84 4.86 5.98 -2.35
CA LEU A 84 5.80 6.37 -3.40
C LEU A 84 5.37 7.66 -4.12
N GLU A 85 4.09 7.79 -4.45
CA GLU A 85 3.55 9.03 -5.04
C GLU A 85 3.73 10.22 -4.09
N PHE A 86 3.45 10.05 -2.80
CA PHE A 86 3.73 11.09 -1.83
C PHE A 86 5.22 11.43 -1.79
N MET A 87 6.12 10.44 -1.70
CA MET A 87 7.57 10.66 -1.69
C MET A 87 8.07 11.42 -2.92
N ARG A 88 7.55 11.08 -4.11
CA ARG A 88 7.86 11.72 -5.39
C ARG A 88 7.29 13.14 -5.52
N SER A 89 6.13 13.40 -4.93
CA SER A 89 5.46 14.70 -5.04
C SER A 89 6.28 15.84 -4.41
N ASP A 90 5.95 17.08 -4.78
CA ASP A 90 6.45 18.30 -4.13
C ASP A 90 5.72 18.63 -2.82
N CYS A 91 4.58 17.97 -2.57
CA CYS A 91 3.79 18.15 -1.36
C CYS A 91 4.55 17.71 -0.11
N ARG A 92 4.42 18.47 0.98
CA ARG A 92 5.06 18.24 2.28
C ARG A 92 4.20 17.47 3.25
N SER A 93 2.89 17.49 3.10
CA SER A 93 1.94 16.83 3.98
C SER A 93 0.92 16.05 3.15
N ALA A 94 0.62 14.82 3.56
CA ALA A 94 -0.37 14.00 2.88
C ALA A 94 -1.24 13.20 3.84
N GLU A 95 -2.52 13.07 3.50
CA GLU A 95 -3.37 11.99 3.97
C GLU A 95 -3.46 10.90 2.88
N ILE A 96 -3.29 9.65 3.27
CA ILE A 96 -3.46 8.50 2.37
C ILE A 96 -4.61 7.65 2.90
N TRP A 97 -5.67 7.56 2.12
CA TRP A 97 -6.86 6.78 2.39
C TRP A 97 -6.82 5.46 1.63
N VAL A 98 -6.85 4.34 2.35
CA VAL A 98 -6.99 3.01 1.79
C VAL A 98 -8.45 2.59 1.91
N ILE A 99 -9.09 2.28 0.78
CA ILE A 99 -10.51 1.95 0.69
C ILE A 99 -10.65 0.53 0.14
N GLU A 100 -10.96 -0.44 1.00
CA GLU A 100 -11.28 -1.81 0.59
C GLU A 100 -12.72 -2.10 0.99
N ALA A 101 -13.66 -1.32 0.49
CA ALA A 101 -15.04 -1.39 0.95
C ALA A 101 -16.01 -1.70 -0.21
N CYS A 102 -17.16 -2.28 0.16
CA CYS A 102 -17.93 -3.23 -0.64
C CYS A 102 -17.16 -4.55 -0.85
N ALA A 103 -17.27 -5.45 0.13
CA ALA A 103 -16.56 -6.74 0.11
C ALA A 103 -16.89 -7.57 -1.15
N ASP A 104 -18.12 -7.50 -1.66
CA ASP A 104 -18.51 -8.19 -2.90
C ASP A 104 -17.77 -7.64 -4.11
N PHE A 105 -17.64 -6.31 -4.24
CA PHE A 105 -16.89 -5.68 -5.31
C PHE A 105 -15.39 -6.04 -5.25
N ILE A 106 -14.77 -5.96 -4.07
CA ILE A 106 -13.36 -6.34 -3.90
C ILE A 106 -13.17 -7.84 -4.16
N GLN A 107 -14.10 -8.69 -3.71
CA GLN A 107 -14.07 -10.12 -3.98
C GLN A 107 -14.17 -10.39 -5.49
N GLU A 108 -15.06 -9.73 -6.22
CA GLU A 108 -15.16 -9.85 -7.67
C GLU A 108 -13.82 -9.52 -8.36
N ARG A 109 -13.11 -8.49 -7.90
CA ARG A 109 -11.78 -8.14 -8.43
C ARG A 109 -10.73 -9.21 -8.13
N LEU A 110 -10.74 -9.82 -6.94
CA LEU A 110 -9.87 -10.96 -6.61
C LEU A 110 -10.20 -12.19 -7.45
N ASP A 111 -11.48 -12.46 -7.67
CA ASP A 111 -11.96 -13.58 -8.49
C ASP A 111 -11.48 -13.39 -9.95
N CYS A 112 -11.66 -12.19 -10.51
CA CYS A 112 -11.18 -11.86 -11.86
C CYS A 112 -9.65 -11.92 -11.99
N ALA A 113 -8.91 -11.66 -10.90
CA ALA A 113 -7.46 -11.81 -10.84
C ALA A 113 -7.00 -13.27 -10.66
N GLY A 114 -7.93 -14.23 -10.47
CA GLY A 114 -7.64 -15.63 -10.21
C GLY A 114 -7.12 -15.91 -8.80
N LEU A 115 -7.30 -14.98 -7.87
CA LEU A 115 -6.85 -15.09 -6.48
C LEU A 115 -8.00 -15.44 -5.52
N GLY A 116 -9.23 -15.08 -5.87
CA GLY A 116 -10.42 -15.35 -5.07
C GLY A 116 -11.07 -16.70 -5.36
N CYS A 117 -12.40 -16.75 -5.37
CA CYS A 117 -13.20 -17.93 -5.68
C CYS A 117 -12.90 -18.44 -7.10
N GLY A 118 -12.65 -19.75 -7.23
CA GLY A 118 -12.26 -20.36 -8.50
C GLY A 118 -10.76 -20.28 -8.81
N GLY A 119 -9.96 -19.65 -7.94
CA GLY A 119 -8.49 -19.61 -8.01
C GLY A 119 -7.84 -20.10 -6.72
N GLU A 120 -7.01 -19.24 -6.10
CA GLU A 120 -6.33 -19.55 -4.83
C GLU A 120 -7.29 -19.58 -3.62
N GLY A 121 -8.51 -19.03 -3.75
CA GLY A 121 -9.57 -19.11 -2.75
C GLY A 121 -9.47 -18.07 -1.63
N LEU A 122 -8.79 -16.95 -1.85
CA LEU A 122 -8.72 -15.84 -0.91
C LEU A 122 -10.09 -15.17 -0.73
N LEU A 123 -10.35 -14.72 0.49
CA LEU A 123 -11.57 -14.03 0.90
C LEU A 123 -11.23 -12.60 1.31
N ALA A 124 -11.86 -11.63 0.65
CA ALA A 124 -11.64 -10.22 0.92
C ALA A 124 -12.21 -9.80 2.28
N ASN A 125 -11.37 -9.22 3.13
CA ASN A 125 -11.78 -8.55 4.37
C ASN A 125 -11.79 -7.04 4.19
N GLY A 126 -12.99 -6.50 4.04
CA GLY A 126 -13.14 -5.07 3.76
C GLY A 126 -12.83 -4.14 4.94
N GLY A 127 -12.59 -2.88 4.63
CA GLY A 127 -12.20 -1.86 5.60
C GLY A 127 -11.87 -0.51 4.97
N VAL A 128 -11.69 0.48 5.83
CA VAL A 128 -11.10 1.77 5.45
C VAL A 128 -10.03 2.12 6.46
N ALA A 129 -8.94 2.71 6.00
CA ALA A 129 -7.89 3.22 6.86
C ALA A 129 -7.33 4.52 6.32
N CYS A 130 -6.77 5.33 7.21
CA CYS A 130 -6.07 6.56 6.88
C CYS A 130 -4.69 6.56 7.53
N ILE A 131 -3.69 7.05 6.81
CA ILE A 131 -2.36 7.35 7.35
C ILE A 131 -1.97 8.78 6.95
N SER A 132 -1.40 9.52 7.90
CA SER A 132 -0.97 10.90 7.73
C SER A 132 0.55 10.98 7.77
N LEU A 133 1.16 11.57 6.74
CA LEU A 133 2.61 11.64 6.56
C LEU A 133 3.08 13.08 6.35
N ARG A 134 4.29 13.42 6.83
CA ARG A 134 4.92 14.74 6.64
C ARG A 134 6.40 14.64 6.27
N LYS A 135 6.86 15.43 5.31
CA LYS A 135 8.28 15.56 4.96
C LYS A 135 8.94 16.65 5.80
N GLY A 136 10.01 16.30 6.50
CA GLY A 136 10.87 17.26 7.21
C GLY A 136 10.40 17.73 8.58
N ASP A 137 9.28 17.20 9.07
CA ASP A 137 8.71 17.55 10.39
C ASP A 137 8.96 16.46 11.45
N ALA A 138 9.96 15.59 11.26
CA ALA A 138 10.22 14.48 12.18
C ALA A 138 10.90 14.97 13.47
N ARG A 139 10.21 14.82 14.61
CA ARG A 139 10.78 15.00 15.96
C ARG A 139 11.51 13.75 16.40
N GLU A 140 12.41 13.85 17.38
CA GLU A 140 13.16 12.69 17.91
C GLU A 140 12.25 11.57 18.44
N SER A 141 11.06 11.88 18.93
CA SER A 141 10.10 10.88 19.41
C SER A 141 9.25 10.23 18.30
N ASP A 142 9.32 10.74 17.08
CA ASP A 142 8.40 10.33 16.02
C ASP A 142 8.84 9.00 15.40
N VAL A 143 7.94 8.38 14.64
CA VAL A 143 8.28 7.27 13.77
C VAL A 143 8.48 7.82 12.36
N ARG A 144 9.57 7.47 11.70
CA ARG A 144 9.83 7.83 10.30
C ARG A 144 9.63 6.65 9.37
N LEU A 145 9.09 6.94 8.19
CA LEU A 145 9.25 6.11 6.99
C LEU A 145 10.65 6.35 6.43
N ASP A 146 11.46 5.31 6.46
CA ASP A 146 12.86 5.32 6.03
C ASP A 146 12.98 5.10 4.51
N ASP A 147 12.26 4.10 3.99
CA ASP A 147 12.17 3.82 2.56
C ASP A 147 10.87 3.08 2.20
N CYS A 148 10.49 3.15 0.91
CA CYS A 148 9.36 2.44 0.32
C CYS A 148 9.74 1.98 -1.10
N ALA A 149 9.35 0.76 -1.49
CA ALA A 149 9.66 0.21 -2.79
C ALA A 149 8.55 -0.73 -3.32
N LEU A 150 8.44 -0.80 -4.64
CA LEU A 150 7.66 -1.81 -5.37
C LEU A 150 8.60 -2.59 -6.27
N PHE A 151 8.69 -3.89 -6.06
CA PHE A 151 9.43 -4.79 -6.96
C PHE A 151 8.46 -5.57 -7.84
N SER A 152 8.75 -5.62 -9.14
CA SER A 152 7.95 -6.32 -10.13
C SER A 152 8.73 -7.50 -10.72
N LYS A 153 8.10 -8.68 -10.77
CA LYS A 153 8.69 -9.86 -11.40
C LYS A 153 8.99 -9.58 -12.88
N PRO A 154 10.26 -9.59 -13.33
CA PRO A 154 10.57 -9.44 -14.75
C PRO A 154 9.98 -10.57 -15.60
N ALA A 155 9.80 -10.31 -16.90
CA ALA A 155 9.42 -11.35 -17.85
C ALA A 155 10.48 -12.47 -17.96
N GLY A 156 10.06 -13.66 -18.37
CA GLY A 156 10.93 -14.81 -18.61
C GLY A 156 11.09 -15.78 -17.43
N LEU A 157 11.77 -16.90 -17.70
CA LEU A 157 11.87 -18.04 -16.77
C LEU A 157 12.59 -17.71 -15.46
N ARG A 158 13.52 -16.74 -15.48
CA ARG A 158 14.29 -16.31 -14.31
C ARG A 158 13.64 -15.16 -13.53
N GLY A 159 12.43 -14.73 -13.91
CA GLY A 159 11.77 -13.57 -13.31
C GLY A 159 11.64 -13.65 -11.79
N THR A 160 11.25 -14.82 -11.26
CA THR A 160 11.11 -15.02 -9.81
C THR A 160 12.45 -14.93 -9.08
N GLU A 161 13.51 -15.55 -9.63
CA GLU A 161 14.86 -15.46 -9.06
C GLU A 161 15.35 -14.01 -9.02
N LEU A 162 15.20 -13.28 -10.12
CA LEU A 162 15.63 -11.89 -10.21
C LEU A 162 14.86 -10.98 -9.25
N LEU A 163 13.54 -11.17 -9.13
CA LEU A 163 12.71 -10.46 -8.16
C LEU A 163 13.22 -10.66 -6.74
N ILE A 164 13.45 -11.91 -6.34
CA ILE A 164 13.93 -12.23 -4.99
C ILE A 164 15.30 -11.63 -4.74
N LYS A 165 16.22 -11.72 -5.71
CA LYS A 165 17.57 -11.13 -5.56
C LYS A 165 17.51 -9.62 -5.37
N ARG A 166 16.67 -8.90 -6.12
CA ARG A 166 16.49 -7.45 -5.94
C ARG A 166 15.87 -7.11 -4.58
N TYR A 167 14.85 -7.86 -4.17
CA TYR A 167 14.25 -7.68 -2.85
C TYR A 167 15.24 -7.94 -1.71
N VAL A 168 16.05 -9.00 -1.81
CA VAL A 168 17.12 -9.32 -0.85
C VAL A 168 18.18 -8.22 -0.81
N GLN A 169 18.60 -7.71 -1.95
CA GLN A 169 19.53 -6.59 -2.02
C GLN A 169 18.98 -5.35 -1.32
N TRP A 170 17.69 -5.05 -1.52
CA TRP A 170 17.02 -3.95 -0.83
C TRP A 170 16.95 -4.17 0.68
N LEU A 171 16.65 -5.38 1.15
CA LEU A 171 16.68 -5.71 2.58
C LEU A 171 18.08 -5.51 3.19
N LEU A 172 19.13 -5.97 2.51
CA LEU A 172 20.52 -5.84 2.96
C LEU A 172 20.99 -4.38 2.97
N ALA A 173 20.58 -3.58 1.98
CA ALA A 173 20.95 -2.16 1.88
C ALA A 173 20.42 -1.31 3.04
N HIS A 174 19.36 -1.77 3.72
CA HIS A 174 18.73 -1.09 4.84
C HIS A 174 19.14 -1.65 6.21
N GLN A 175 20.20 -2.45 6.29
CA GLN A 175 20.74 -2.94 7.55
C GLN A 175 21.65 -1.90 8.20
N CYS A 176 21.47 -1.68 9.51
CA CYS A 176 22.33 -0.83 10.33
C CYS A 176 23.23 -1.70 11.23
N GLY A 177 24.46 -1.98 10.81
CA GLY A 177 25.39 -2.77 11.62
C GLY A 177 24.80 -4.13 12.01
N ASP A 178 24.81 -4.44 13.31
CA ASP A 178 24.26 -5.70 13.87
C ASP A 178 22.76 -5.59 14.24
N GLU A 179 22.10 -4.47 13.92
CA GLU A 179 20.69 -4.26 14.24
C GLU A 179 19.80 -5.24 13.46
N ARG A 180 18.94 -5.94 14.19
CA ARG A 180 17.89 -6.75 13.59
C ARG A 180 16.64 -5.91 13.35
N ALA A 181 15.99 -6.12 12.21
CA ALA A 181 14.68 -5.55 11.93
C ALA A 181 13.56 -6.58 12.14
N ASP A 182 12.42 -6.12 12.64
CA ASP A 182 11.19 -6.93 12.65
C ASP A 182 10.63 -6.97 11.22
N TRP A 183 10.60 -8.16 10.62
CA TRP A 183 10.10 -8.38 9.27
C TRP A 183 8.72 -8.99 9.33
N VAL A 184 7.72 -8.22 8.92
CA VAL A 184 6.35 -8.70 8.86
C VAL A 184 6.15 -9.49 7.58
N SER A 185 5.87 -10.78 7.75
CA SER A 185 5.85 -11.72 6.63
C SER A 185 4.74 -11.39 5.63
N PHE A 186 5.07 -11.45 4.35
CA PHE A 186 4.09 -11.40 3.27
C PHE A 186 3.27 -12.70 3.11
N ALA A 187 3.44 -13.67 4.03
CA ALA A 187 2.78 -14.97 3.99
C ALA A 187 1.26 -14.83 3.83
N ILE A 188 0.74 -15.48 2.80
CA ILE A 188 -0.69 -15.67 2.52
C ILE A 188 -0.88 -17.07 1.95
N GLU A 189 -2.09 -17.62 2.03
CA GLU A 189 -2.39 -18.97 1.54
C GLU A 189 -2.50 -19.02 0.00
N THR A 190 -1.42 -18.65 -0.68
CA THR A 190 -1.30 -18.74 -2.15
C THR A 190 -0.08 -19.53 -2.56
N HIS A 191 -0.14 -20.16 -3.72
CA HIS A 191 1.02 -20.81 -4.33
C HIS A 191 2.17 -19.82 -4.55
N TRP A 192 1.88 -18.59 -4.98
CA TRP A 192 2.89 -17.56 -5.19
C TRP A 192 3.66 -17.21 -3.91
N SER A 193 2.97 -17.08 -2.78
CA SER A 193 3.60 -16.81 -1.48
C SER A 193 4.57 -17.92 -1.09
N ARG A 194 4.16 -19.19 -1.22
CA ARG A 194 5.01 -20.36 -0.96
C ARG A 194 6.26 -20.37 -1.85
N GLN A 195 6.12 -20.04 -3.13
CA GLN A 195 7.26 -19.97 -4.05
C GLN A 195 8.27 -18.88 -3.65
N LEU A 196 7.79 -17.69 -3.27
CA LEU A 196 8.67 -16.61 -2.84
C LEU A 196 9.36 -16.93 -1.52
N GLN A 197 8.66 -17.54 -0.55
CA GLN A 197 9.27 -18.01 0.69
C GLN A 197 10.37 -19.04 0.44
N ALA A 198 10.12 -20.04 -0.42
CA ALA A 198 11.12 -21.03 -0.79
C ALA A 198 12.34 -20.37 -1.46
N GLY A 199 12.11 -19.40 -2.34
CA GLY A 199 13.18 -18.67 -3.00
C GLY A 199 13.98 -17.77 -2.05
N LEU A 200 13.35 -17.14 -1.05
CA LEU A 200 14.05 -16.41 0.01
C LEU A 200 14.90 -17.34 0.88
N ALA A 201 14.37 -18.51 1.21
CA ALA A 201 15.12 -19.53 1.94
C ALA A 201 16.32 -20.06 1.14
N LEU A 202 16.32 -19.94 -0.19
CA LEU A 202 17.42 -20.39 -1.05
C LEU A 202 18.43 -19.27 -1.34
N TRP A 203 17.96 -18.10 -1.81
CA TRP A 203 18.79 -17.01 -2.33
C TRP A 203 18.94 -15.83 -1.38
N GLY A 204 18.12 -15.76 -0.32
CA GLY A 204 18.08 -14.65 0.64
C GLY A 204 18.54 -15.00 2.04
N LYS A 205 19.17 -16.17 2.25
CA LYS A 205 19.51 -16.71 3.58
C LYS A 205 20.20 -15.70 4.49
N ASP A 206 21.16 -14.95 3.97
CA ASP A 206 21.93 -14.00 4.77
C ASP A 206 21.09 -12.80 5.18
N ALA A 207 20.26 -12.26 4.28
CA ALA A 207 19.29 -11.23 4.64
C ALA A 207 18.28 -11.75 5.66
N MET A 208 17.76 -12.97 5.49
CA MET A 208 16.78 -13.52 6.43
C MET A 208 17.34 -13.76 7.84
N ARG A 209 18.66 -13.98 7.99
CA ARG A 209 19.32 -14.18 9.30
C ARG A 209 19.37 -12.91 10.16
N THR A 210 19.33 -11.75 9.53
CA THR A 210 19.33 -10.46 10.23
C THR A 210 17.92 -9.98 10.58
N LEU A 211 16.89 -10.71 10.14
CA LEU A 211 15.49 -10.35 10.35
C LEU A 211 14.87 -11.18 11.46
N VAL A 212 14.01 -10.56 12.24
CA VAL A 212 13.13 -11.25 13.18
C VAL A 212 11.78 -11.42 12.50
N SER A 213 11.46 -12.65 12.11
CA SER A 213 10.21 -12.94 11.42
C SER A 213 9.02 -12.72 12.36
N GLN A 214 8.13 -11.82 11.96
CA GLN A 214 6.84 -11.59 12.60
C GLN A 214 5.74 -12.28 11.77
N PRO A 215 4.72 -12.87 12.41
CA PRO A 215 3.63 -13.51 11.69
C PRO A 215 2.82 -12.49 10.87
N SER A 216 2.33 -12.92 9.72
CA SER A 216 1.35 -12.18 8.93
C SER A 216 0.00 -12.11 9.67
N LEU A 217 -0.70 -10.99 9.55
CA LEU A 217 -2.10 -10.90 9.99
C LEU A 217 -3.01 -11.85 9.21
N GLU A 218 -2.65 -12.12 7.95
CA GLU A 218 -3.43 -12.96 7.05
C GLU A 218 -3.21 -14.43 7.40
N GLN A 219 -4.26 -15.07 7.94
CA GLN A 219 -4.27 -16.48 8.30
C GLN A 219 -5.36 -17.20 7.52
N GLY A 220 -5.03 -18.39 7.01
CA GLY A 220 -5.91 -19.13 6.12
C GLY A 220 -6.26 -18.31 4.87
N LYS A 221 -7.56 -18.22 4.59
CA LYS A 221 -8.10 -17.54 3.41
C LYS A 221 -8.36 -16.05 3.60
N ASP A 222 -8.28 -15.53 4.82
CA ASP A 222 -8.55 -14.13 5.09
C ASP A 222 -7.48 -13.24 4.47
N HIS A 223 -7.90 -12.36 3.56
CA HIS A 223 -7.03 -11.41 2.86
C HIS A 223 -7.42 -9.98 3.22
N TYR A 224 -6.45 -9.12 3.53
CA TYR A 224 -6.65 -7.71 3.91
C TYR A 224 -6.20 -6.74 2.80
N MET A 225 -5.85 -7.25 1.61
CA MET A 225 -5.58 -6.44 0.41
C MET A 225 -4.59 -5.30 0.71
N ALA A 226 -4.88 -4.06 0.29
CA ALA A 226 -4.02 -2.92 0.56
C ALA A 226 -4.12 -2.38 2.01
N LEU A 227 -5.06 -2.88 2.83
CA LEU A 227 -5.17 -2.52 4.25
C LEU A 227 -4.16 -3.26 5.13
N LYS A 228 -3.68 -4.43 4.70
CA LYS A 228 -2.72 -5.25 5.45
C LYS A 228 -1.57 -4.44 6.06
N PRO A 229 -0.78 -3.66 5.30
CA PRO A 229 0.35 -2.92 5.87
C PRO A 229 -0.08 -1.94 6.97
N LEU A 230 -1.26 -1.33 6.88
CA LEU A 230 -1.75 -0.42 7.90
C LEU A 230 -2.19 -1.14 9.17
N HIS A 231 -2.83 -2.31 9.07
CA HIS A 231 -3.15 -3.12 10.24
C HIS A 231 -1.89 -3.60 10.96
N GLU A 232 -0.91 -4.09 10.20
CA GLU A 232 0.35 -4.60 10.75
C GLU A 232 1.17 -3.47 11.39
N LEU A 233 1.28 -2.32 10.72
CA LEU A 233 1.92 -1.14 11.28
C LEU A 233 1.24 -0.66 12.57
N ALA A 234 -0.09 -0.55 12.57
CA ALA A 234 -0.84 -0.13 13.76
C ALA A 234 -0.65 -1.08 14.96
N ALA A 235 -0.47 -2.38 14.71
CA ALA A 235 -0.15 -3.36 15.75
C ALA A 235 1.25 -3.13 16.33
N HIS A 236 2.24 -2.84 15.46
CA HIS A 236 3.60 -2.52 15.89
C HIS A 236 3.68 -1.20 16.68
N LEU A 237 2.86 -0.21 16.32
CA LEU A 237 2.81 1.11 16.96
C LEU A 237 2.07 1.13 18.30
N GLN A 238 1.52 -0.01 18.77
CA GLN A 238 0.96 -0.09 20.14
C GLN A 238 2.03 0.07 21.23
N ARG A 239 3.30 -0.01 20.86
CA ARG A 239 4.46 0.21 21.74
C ARG A 239 5.50 1.05 20.99
N PRO A 240 6.39 1.76 21.69
CA PRO A 240 7.53 2.42 21.05
C PRO A 240 8.32 1.42 20.20
N LEU A 241 8.69 1.81 18.99
CA LEU A 241 9.50 0.98 18.12
C LEU A 241 10.92 0.90 18.69
N VAL A 242 11.36 -0.31 19.01
CA VAL A 242 12.72 -0.60 19.49
C VAL A 242 13.63 -1.09 18.35
N ARG A 243 13.01 -1.51 17.24
CA ARG A 243 13.69 -1.99 16.03
C ARG A 243 12.96 -1.43 14.81
N PRO A 244 13.64 -1.36 13.66
CA PRO A 244 13.01 -1.09 12.39
C PRO A 244 11.94 -2.15 12.11
N VAL A 245 10.80 -1.72 11.57
CA VAL A 245 9.73 -2.60 11.11
C VAL A 245 9.70 -2.57 9.59
N ILE A 246 9.88 -3.74 8.98
CA ILE A 246 9.78 -3.94 7.54
C ILE A 246 8.43 -4.57 7.25
N LEU A 247 7.56 -3.81 6.59
CA LEU A 247 6.28 -4.30 6.10
C LEU A 247 6.47 -4.86 4.69
N THR A 248 5.87 -6.01 4.39
CA THR A 248 5.93 -6.58 3.05
C THR A 248 4.59 -7.19 2.64
N THR A 249 4.11 -6.85 1.45
CA THR A 249 2.87 -7.40 0.87
C THR A 249 3.14 -7.94 -0.53
N LEU A 250 2.54 -9.08 -0.86
CA LEU A 250 2.46 -9.55 -2.23
C LEU A 250 1.28 -8.90 -2.93
N ALA A 251 1.47 -8.56 -4.21
CA ALA A 251 0.41 -8.03 -5.04
C ALA A 251 0.26 -8.83 -6.33
N ALA A 252 -0.97 -8.83 -6.86
CA ALA A 252 -1.30 -9.39 -8.16
C ALA A 252 -0.37 -8.83 -9.25
N GLY A 253 -0.12 -9.63 -10.28
CA GLY A 253 0.88 -9.33 -11.31
C GLY A 253 2.32 -9.73 -10.93
N GLY A 254 2.53 -10.34 -9.75
CA GLY A 254 3.84 -10.84 -9.32
C GLY A 254 4.72 -9.75 -8.72
N ARG A 255 4.13 -8.91 -7.87
CA ARG A 255 4.81 -7.75 -7.26
C ARG A 255 5.00 -7.93 -5.76
N ILE A 256 5.98 -7.22 -5.21
CA ILE A 256 6.26 -7.12 -3.77
C ILE A 256 6.31 -5.64 -3.40
N GLY A 257 5.40 -5.20 -2.52
CA GLY A 257 5.47 -3.89 -1.90
C GLY A 257 6.20 -3.96 -0.57
N CYS A 258 7.10 -3.02 -0.32
CA CYS A 258 7.96 -2.98 0.87
C CYS A 258 8.01 -1.57 1.46
N ALA A 259 8.01 -1.45 2.78
CA ALA A 259 8.22 -0.18 3.48
C ALA A 259 8.96 -0.42 4.79
N ILE A 260 9.81 0.53 5.21
CA ILE A 260 10.56 0.46 6.46
C ILE A 260 10.18 1.63 7.35
N PHE A 261 9.81 1.33 8.59
CA PHE A 261 9.58 2.33 9.63
C PHE A 261 10.60 2.20 10.75
N ARG A 262 11.07 3.33 11.29
CA ARG A 262 12.05 3.41 12.39
C ARG A 262 11.64 4.46 13.40
N ALA A 263 12.12 4.35 14.63
CA ALA A 263 12.08 5.48 15.55
C ALA A 263 13.02 6.60 15.05
N CYS A 264 12.64 7.85 15.27
CA CYS A 264 13.55 8.97 15.10
C CYS A 264 14.62 8.91 16.20
N GLY A 265 15.86 9.28 15.86
CA GLY A 265 17.01 9.16 16.76
C GLY A 265 17.93 7.96 16.49
N ASP A 266 17.48 6.96 15.74
CA ASP A 266 18.39 5.93 15.20
C ASP A 266 19.31 6.55 14.14
N ASP A 267 20.61 6.24 14.23
CA ASP A 267 21.64 6.65 13.26
C ASP A 267 21.08 6.46 11.86
N ALA A 268 20.98 7.55 11.11
CA ALA A 268 20.37 7.52 9.80
C ALA A 268 21.22 6.63 8.88
N VAL A 269 20.72 5.43 8.54
CA VAL A 269 21.09 4.85 7.25
C VAL A 269 20.79 5.95 6.24
N LYS A 270 21.77 6.29 5.39
CA LYS A 270 21.45 7.06 4.20
C LYS A 270 20.43 6.21 3.44
N ALA A 271 19.15 6.59 3.52
CA ALA A 271 18.09 5.97 2.74
C ALA A 271 18.63 5.82 1.32
N ALA A 272 18.68 4.58 0.83
CA ALA A 272 18.99 4.37 -0.57
C ALA A 272 17.94 5.17 -1.35
N PRO A 273 18.33 6.00 -2.34
CA PRO A 273 17.32 6.71 -3.12
C PRO A 273 16.36 5.67 -3.69
N ALA A 274 15.07 5.84 -3.41
CA ALA A 274 14.04 5.06 -4.09
C ALA A 274 14.37 5.12 -5.59
N GLY A 275 14.54 3.95 -6.23
CA GLY A 275 14.78 3.88 -7.66
C GLY A 275 13.68 4.64 -8.42
N ASP A 276 13.91 4.95 -9.69
CA ASP A 276 13.00 5.79 -10.50
C ASP A 276 11.52 5.50 -10.22
N ILE A 277 10.81 6.52 -9.70
CA ILE A 277 9.39 6.42 -9.35
C ILE A 277 8.58 6.79 -10.60
N LEU A 278 7.79 5.84 -11.12
CA LEU A 278 7.20 5.90 -12.47
C LEU A 278 5.66 5.86 -12.42
N PRO A 279 4.97 7.01 -12.27
CA PRO A 279 3.52 7.05 -12.36
C PRO A 279 3.05 6.89 -13.82
N ILE A 280 2.21 5.90 -14.07
CA ILE A 280 1.41 5.75 -15.29
C ILE A 280 0.12 6.53 -15.08
N ARG A 281 -0.03 7.65 -15.79
CA ARG A 281 -1.23 8.45 -15.73
C ARG A 281 -2.36 7.76 -16.48
N LEU A 282 -3.45 7.47 -15.76
CA LEU A 282 -4.64 6.87 -16.33
C LEU A 282 -5.82 7.85 -16.27
N PRO A 283 -6.66 7.91 -17.32
CA PRO A 283 -7.89 8.67 -17.25
C PRO A 283 -8.86 8.01 -16.25
N PRO A 284 -9.76 8.80 -15.62
CA PRO A 284 -10.81 8.30 -14.74
C PRO A 284 -11.89 7.59 -15.57
N VAL A 285 -11.61 6.36 -16.02
CA VAL A 285 -12.53 5.56 -16.85
C VAL A 285 -12.89 4.30 -16.09
N ALA A 286 -14.19 4.03 -15.98
CA ALA A 286 -14.75 2.83 -15.39
C ALA A 286 -14.38 1.58 -16.19
N LEU A 287 -13.85 0.55 -15.54
CA LEU A 287 -13.88 -0.80 -16.10
C LEU A 287 -15.25 -1.45 -15.89
N PRO A 288 -15.84 -2.10 -16.92
CA PRO A 288 -17.06 -2.89 -16.76
C PRO A 288 -16.91 -3.98 -15.69
N SER A 289 -18.02 -4.35 -15.02
CA SER A 289 -18.07 -5.52 -14.14
C SER A 289 -17.63 -6.79 -14.88
N GLY A 290 -16.95 -7.70 -14.18
CA GLY A 290 -16.34 -8.90 -14.74
C GLY A 290 -15.05 -8.66 -15.54
N THR A 291 -14.61 -7.40 -15.72
CA THR A 291 -13.34 -7.11 -16.38
C THR A 291 -12.18 -7.28 -15.39
N PRO A 292 -11.11 -7.99 -15.77
CA PRO A 292 -9.90 -8.03 -14.97
C PRO A 292 -9.35 -6.61 -14.69
N PRO A 293 -8.85 -6.34 -13.49
CA PRO A 293 -8.17 -5.08 -13.18
C PRO A 293 -7.00 -4.79 -14.14
N ARG A 294 -6.69 -3.51 -14.39
CA ARG A 294 -5.62 -3.10 -15.32
C ARG A 294 -4.25 -3.60 -14.88
N TYR A 295 -4.02 -3.74 -13.57
CA TYR A 295 -2.76 -4.30 -13.07
C TYR A 295 -2.51 -5.76 -13.49
N CYS A 296 -3.52 -6.44 -14.04
CA CYS A 296 -3.41 -7.76 -14.65
C CYS A 296 -2.98 -7.69 -16.12
N GLU A 297 -2.98 -6.54 -16.79
CA GLU A 297 -2.53 -6.46 -18.18
C GLU A 297 -1.02 -6.65 -18.30
N ARG A 298 -0.58 -7.31 -19.38
CA ARG A 298 0.81 -7.75 -19.53
C ARG A 298 1.81 -6.58 -19.57
N GLU A 299 1.41 -5.47 -20.15
CA GLU A 299 2.25 -4.27 -20.35
C GLU A 299 2.69 -3.61 -19.04
N TYR A 300 1.91 -3.74 -17.96
CA TYR A 300 2.16 -3.06 -16.69
C TYR A 300 2.89 -3.93 -15.64
N ARG A 301 3.26 -5.17 -15.97
CA ARG A 301 3.69 -6.17 -14.97
C ARG A 301 5.18 -6.14 -14.59
N TYR A 302 6.02 -5.38 -15.28
CA TYR A 302 7.45 -5.72 -15.36
C TYR A 302 8.42 -4.66 -14.84
N ARG A 303 7.94 -3.51 -14.36
CA ARG A 303 8.80 -2.41 -13.89
C ARG A 303 8.66 -2.19 -12.39
N ASP A 304 9.80 -2.04 -11.73
CA ASP A 304 9.86 -1.66 -10.31
C ASP A 304 9.37 -0.21 -10.18
N ASN A 305 8.77 0.14 -9.03
CA ASN A 305 8.26 1.47 -8.70
C ASN A 305 7.28 2.10 -9.71
N GLU A 306 6.69 1.27 -10.58
CA GLU A 306 5.66 1.66 -11.53
C GLU A 306 4.27 1.47 -10.91
N TYR A 307 3.42 2.50 -11.01
CA TYR A 307 2.05 2.45 -10.50
C TYR A 307 1.08 3.31 -11.30
N PHE A 308 -0.21 3.05 -11.16
CA PHE A 308 -1.24 3.86 -11.81
C PHE A 308 -1.60 5.08 -10.96
N LEU A 309 -1.74 6.21 -11.63
CA LEU A 309 -2.13 7.49 -11.03
C LEU A 309 -3.28 8.10 -11.83
N THR A 310 -4.37 8.41 -11.15
CA THR A 310 -5.50 9.16 -11.71
C THR A 310 -5.69 10.41 -10.88
N GLU A 311 -5.45 11.58 -11.47
CA GLU A 311 -5.71 12.87 -10.82
C GLU A 311 -7.23 13.05 -10.68
N LEU A 312 -7.67 13.51 -9.49
CA LEU A 312 -9.07 13.79 -9.21
C LEU A 312 -9.22 15.31 -9.18
N ASP A 313 -9.95 15.86 -10.13
CA ASP A 313 -10.23 17.30 -10.20
C ASP A 313 -11.25 17.73 -9.11
N GLU A 314 -11.57 19.03 -9.05
CA GLU A 314 -12.53 19.59 -8.08
C GLU A 314 -13.94 18.99 -8.22
N SER A 315 -14.30 18.46 -9.40
CA SER A 315 -15.52 17.70 -9.66
C SER A 315 -15.49 16.26 -9.14
N GLY A 316 -14.32 15.76 -8.71
CA GLY A 316 -14.17 14.50 -7.99
C GLY A 316 -14.76 13.28 -8.73
N PRO A 317 -15.41 12.34 -8.01
CA PRO A 317 -16.04 11.14 -8.57
C PRO A 317 -17.22 11.39 -9.52
N ALA A 318 -17.72 12.62 -9.63
CA ALA A 318 -18.89 12.93 -10.48
C ALA A 318 -18.62 12.65 -11.97
N LEU A 319 -17.36 12.75 -12.40
CA LEU A 319 -16.94 12.37 -13.75
C LEU A 319 -16.98 10.84 -13.99
N LEU A 320 -16.82 10.04 -12.93
CA LEU A 320 -16.83 8.58 -13.01
C LEU A 320 -18.24 7.98 -13.04
N MET A 321 -19.29 8.75 -12.74
CA MET A 321 -20.69 8.32 -12.81
C MET A 321 -21.35 8.54 -14.18
N HIS A 322 -20.73 9.34 -15.03
CA HIS A 322 -21.26 9.70 -16.35
C HIS A 322 -20.47 9.11 -17.52
N SER A 323 -19.45 8.29 -17.24
CA SER A 323 -18.64 7.55 -18.22
C SER A 323 -19.19 6.16 -18.48
#